data_AF-A0A966YNY2-F1
#
_entry.id   AF-A0A966YNY2-F1
#
_cell.length_a   1.000
_cell.length_b   1.000
_cell.length_c   1.000
_cell.angle_alpha   90.00
_cell.angle_beta   90.00
_cell.angle_gamma   90.00
#
_symmetry.space_group_name_H-M   'P 1'
#
loop_
_entity.id
_entity.type
_entity.pdbx_description
1 polymer ?
#
loop_
_entity_poly.entity_id
_entity_poly.type
_entity_poly.pdbx_seq_one_letter_code
_entity_poly.pdbx_strand_id
1 'polypeptide(L)'
;MGEPQTYFLETLGCPKNQVDSDKLEGRFAANGMTPVDSPDEADIVVVNTCAFIDEARQESVDTILTLSDQRRKGAKLVVTGCMAERHGDEISASLPEVDQVAPFGIDITGSTAVPVSLGPTRRAPDFDLLNLPRPASVRPWSYVKIAEGCDRACGFCAIPTFRGPQRSRSIDQILTEVDELQAREIVLVAQDLAAYGRDQGVGERSIIPLVRQVADRVDRVRLLYLYPSDLTDALIDTICDTGVPYFDLSLQHVSPPLMRRMRRWGDGERFLRRIIDMGSRRS
;
A
#
# COMPACT_ATOMS: atom_id res chain seq x y z
N MET A 1 -12.63 -26.48 17.52
CA MET A 1 -12.79 -25.03 17.67
C MET A 1 -13.78 -24.57 16.62
N GLY A 2 -14.72 -23.70 16.98
CA GLY A 2 -15.65 -23.10 16.01
C GLY A 2 -14.91 -22.23 15.00
N GLU A 3 -15.59 -21.82 13.93
CA GLU A 3 -15.03 -20.86 12.98
C GLU A 3 -14.75 -19.52 13.68
N PRO A 4 -13.60 -18.88 13.41
CA PRO A 4 -13.24 -17.60 14.02
C PRO A 4 -14.31 -16.55 13.70
N GLN A 5 -14.75 -15.82 14.73
CA GLN A 5 -15.80 -14.81 14.66
C GLN A 5 -15.25 -13.40 14.88
N THR A 6 -14.15 -13.24 15.63
CA THR A 6 -13.55 -11.94 15.93
C THR A 6 -12.13 -11.79 15.41
N TYR A 7 -11.74 -10.58 15.02
CA TYR A 7 -10.37 -10.26 14.63
C TYR A 7 -9.85 -8.96 15.25
N PHE A 8 -8.54 -8.91 15.48
CA PHE A 8 -7.78 -7.70 15.77
C PHE A 8 -6.73 -7.52 14.67
N LEU A 9 -6.59 -6.31 14.12
CA LEU A 9 -5.67 -6.03 13.03
C LEU A 9 -4.77 -4.84 13.39
N GLU A 10 -3.47 -5.12 13.55
CA GLU A 10 -2.45 -4.11 13.73
C GLU A 10 -1.79 -3.80 12.38
N THR A 11 -1.69 -2.50 12.06
CA THR A 11 -1.20 -2.06 10.75
C THR A 11 0.05 -1.21 10.89
N LEU A 12 1.16 -1.72 10.37
CA LEU A 12 2.45 -1.05 10.40
C LEU A 12 2.88 -0.55 9.02
N GLY A 13 3.80 0.40 9.03
CA GLY A 13 4.50 0.85 7.83
C GLY A 13 3.87 2.09 7.19
N CYS A 14 3.20 1.91 6.06
CA CYS A 14 2.94 3.01 5.13
C CYS A 14 1.47 3.07 4.66
N PRO A 15 1.03 4.19 4.05
CA PRO A 15 -0.31 4.34 3.49
C PRO A 15 -0.78 3.19 2.57
N LYS A 16 0.15 2.55 1.85
CA LYS A 16 -0.18 1.39 0.99
C LYS A 16 -0.55 0.16 1.82
N ASN A 17 0.13 -0.08 2.94
CA ASN A 17 -0.23 -1.12 3.90
C ASN A 17 -1.56 -0.80 4.58
N GLN A 18 -1.85 0.48 4.88
CA GLN A 18 -3.17 0.87 5.40
C GLN A 18 -4.29 0.48 4.45
N VAL A 19 -4.15 0.79 3.15
CA VAL A 19 -5.15 0.35 2.16
C VAL A 19 -5.26 -1.18 2.11
N ASP A 20 -4.14 -1.91 2.18
CA ASP A 20 -4.17 -3.39 2.25
C ASP A 20 -4.93 -3.90 3.48
N SER A 21 -4.75 -3.26 4.64
CA SER A 21 -5.48 -3.57 5.88
C SER A 21 -6.98 -3.27 5.74
N ASP A 22 -7.37 -2.11 5.23
CA ASP A 22 -8.80 -1.78 5.06
C ASP A 22 -9.50 -2.80 4.11
N LYS A 23 -8.77 -3.32 3.12
CA LYS A 23 -9.24 -4.37 2.20
C LYS A 23 -9.38 -5.72 2.90
N LEU A 24 -8.46 -6.05 3.81
CA LEU A 24 -8.58 -7.21 4.69
C LEU A 24 -9.80 -7.08 5.61
N GLU A 25 -10.04 -5.92 6.20
CA GLU A 25 -11.24 -5.68 7.02
C GLU A 25 -12.53 -5.86 6.22
N GLY A 26 -12.58 -5.35 4.99
CA GLY A 26 -13.70 -5.60 4.07
C GLY A 26 -13.93 -7.09 3.83
N ARG A 27 -12.85 -7.86 3.66
CA ARG A 27 -12.92 -9.32 3.52
C ARG A 27 -13.39 -10.00 4.80
N PHE A 28 -12.90 -9.59 5.97
CA PHE A 28 -13.35 -10.14 7.26
C PHE A 28 -14.85 -9.90 7.47
N ALA A 29 -15.32 -8.67 7.25
CA ALA A 29 -16.73 -8.32 7.34
C ALA A 29 -17.61 -9.13 6.37
N ALA A 30 -17.14 -9.33 5.13
CA ALA A 30 -17.84 -10.16 4.15
C ALA A 30 -17.97 -11.65 4.55
N ASN A 31 -17.09 -12.13 5.44
CA ASN A 31 -17.16 -13.48 6.01
C ASN A 31 -17.86 -13.52 7.38
N GLY A 32 -18.51 -12.43 7.80
CA GLY A 32 -19.26 -12.35 9.06
C GLY A 32 -18.40 -12.18 10.31
N MET A 33 -17.10 -11.88 10.15
CA MET A 33 -16.22 -11.61 11.28
C MET A 33 -16.37 -10.16 11.77
N THR A 34 -16.16 -9.95 13.07
CA THR A 34 -16.32 -8.64 13.73
C THR A 34 -14.98 -8.15 14.29
N PRO A 35 -14.60 -6.87 14.09
CA PRO A 35 -13.42 -6.30 14.71
C PRO A 35 -13.59 -6.19 16.23
N VAL A 36 -12.49 -6.33 16.97
CA VAL A 36 -12.42 -6.06 18.42
C VAL A 36 -11.32 -5.03 18.71
N ASP A 37 -11.45 -4.35 19.85
CA ASP A 37 -10.55 -3.24 20.22
C ASP A 37 -9.24 -3.73 20.89
N SER A 38 -9.15 -5.00 21.27
CA SER A 38 -8.01 -5.57 21.99
C SER A 38 -7.66 -6.98 21.49
N PRO A 39 -6.36 -7.35 21.41
CA PRO A 39 -5.93 -8.66 20.92
C PRO A 39 -6.37 -9.85 21.80
N ASP A 40 -6.68 -9.64 23.08
CA ASP A 40 -7.19 -10.69 23.99
C ASP A 40 -8.67 -11.04 23.75
N GLU A 41 -9.39 -10.23 22.98
CA GLU A 41 -10.79 -10.49 22.59
C GLU A 41 -10.91 -11.19 21.23
N ALA A 42 -9.80 -11.27 20.48
CA ALA A 42 -9.78 -11.72 19.09
C ALA A 42 -9.61 -13.24 18.93
N ASP A 43 -10.36 -13.86 18.02
CA ASP A 43 -10.06 -15.21 17.55
C ASP A 43 -8.83 -15.25 16.62
N ILE A 44 -8.61 -14.18 15.86
CA ILE A 44 -7.45 -13.98 14.99
C ILE A 44 -6.83 -12.60 15.25
N VAL A 45 -5.53 -12.59 15.53
CA VAL A 45 -4.71 -11.38 15.61
C VAL A 45 -3.87 -11.30 14.34
N VAL A 46 -4.01 -10.23 13.57
CA VAL A 46 -3.30 -10.03 12.31
C VAL A 46 -2.33 -8.86 12.47
N VAL A 47 -1.08 -9.03 12.01
CA VAL A 47 -0.08 -7.97 11.95
C VAL A 47 0.31 -7.73 10.50
N ASN A 48 -0.07 -6.57 9.95
CA ASN A 48 0.34 -6.14 8.61
C ASN A 48 1.66 -5.39 8.67
N THR A 49 2.76 -6.09 8.40
CA THR A 49 4.14 -5.66 8.69
C THR A 49 4.79 -4.82 7.57
N CYS A 50 5.85 -4.12 7.95
CA CYS A 50 6.68 -3.33 7.04
C CYS A 50 8.11 -3.89 6.96
N ALA A 51 8.69 -3.97 5.75
CA ALA A 51 10.05 -4.48 5.54
C ALA A 51 11.02 -3.45 4.95
N PHE A 52 10.60 -2.19 4.86
CA PHE A 52 11.26 -1.20 4.00
C PHE A 52 12.63 -0.78 4.55
N ILE A 53 12.68 -0.28 5.78
CA ILE A 53 13.92 0.08 6.49
C ILE A 53 14.12 -0.84 7.71
N ASP A 54 15.33 -0.88 8.25
CA ASP A 54 15.68 -1.81 9.33
C ASP A 54 14.93 -1.48 10.63
N GLU A 55 14.71 -0.19 10.93
CA GLU A 55 13.91 0.25 12.07
C GLU A 55 12.47 -0.27 11.98
N ALA A 56 11.87 -0.23 10.78
CA ALA A 56 10.51 -0.72 10.55
C ALA A 56 10.41 -2.26 10.65
N ARG A 57 11.51 -2.97 10.36
CA ARG A 57 11.58 -4.43 10.58
C ARG A 57 11.64 -4.74 12.06
N GLN A 58 12.44 -4.00 12.83
CA GLN A 58 12.53 -4.17 14.27
C GLN A 58 11.17 -3.89 14.93
N GLU A 59 10.52 -2.77 14.58
CA GLU A 59 9.17 -2.43 15.04
C GLU A 59 8.17 -3.55 14.74
N SER A 60 8.24 -4.13 13.55
CA SER A 60 7.36 -5.24 13.16
C SER A 60 7.60 -6.48 14.03
N VAL A 61 8.85 -6.85 14.31
CA VAL A 61 9.18 -7.99 15.19
C VAL A 61 8.73 -7.73 16.63
N ASP A 62 9.01 -6.55 17.18
CA ASP A 62 8.62 -6.18 18.54
C ASP A 62 7.10 -6.20 18.72
N THR A 63 6.36 -5.74 17.70
CA THR A 63 4.89 -5.77 17.67
C THR A 63 4.36 -7.19 17.63
N ILE A 64 4.95 -8.06 16.79
CA ILE A 64 4.56 -9.49 16.72
C ILE A 64 4.71 -10.15 18.08
N LEU A 65 5.85 -9.96 18.75
CA LEU A 65 6.11 -10.54 20.07
C LEU A 65 5.16 -9.99 21.13
N THR A 66 4.94 -8.67 21.14
CA THR A 66 4.00 -8.02 22.07
C THR A 66 2.58 -8.56 21.92
N LEU A 67 2.09 -8.64 20.68
CA LEU A 67 0.75 -9.17 20.40
C LEU A 67 0.68 -10.68 20.64
N SER A 68 1.79 -11.39 20.48
CA SER A 68 1.88 -12.80 20.84
C SER A 68 1.61 -13.02 22.33
N ASP A 69 2.16 -12.16 23.19
CA ASP A 69 1.99 -12.23 24.64
C ASP A 69 0.60 -11.78 25.10
N GLN A 70 -0.01 -10.83 24.38
CA GLN A 70 -1.31 -10.26 24.73
C GLN A 70 -2.50 -11.07 24.22
N ARG A 71 -2.37 -11.79 23.10
CA ARG A 71 -3.49 -12.54 22.52
C ARG A 71 -4.03 -13.59 23.48
N ARG A 72 -5.35 -13.82 23.43
CA ARG A 72 -5.95 -14.91 24.22
C ARG A 72 -5.43 -16.27 23.80
N LYS A 73 -5.43 -17.22 24.74
CA LYS A 73 -5.02 -18.60 24.47
C LYS A 73 -5.89 -19.22 23.36
N GLY A 74 -5.23 -19.78 22.35
CA GLY A 74 -5.90 -20.39 21.20
C GLY A 74 -6.29 -19.41 20.09
N ALA A 75 -6.06 -18.10 20.26
CA ALA A 75 -6.12 -17.16 19.13
C ALA A 75 -4.96 -17.40 18.16
N LYS A 76 -5.26 -17.32 16.87
CA LYS A 76 -4.24 -17.42 15.81
C LYS A 76 -3.54 -16.08 15.65
N LEU A 77 -2.21 -16.09 15.60
CA LEU A 77 -1.38 -14.94 15.22
C LEU A 77 -0.95 -15.07 13.75
N VAL A 78 -1.41 -14.15 12.92
CA VAL A 78 -1.15 -14.11 11.48
C VAL A 78 -0.27 -12.91 11.14
N VAL A 79 0.85 -13.15 10.46
CA VAL A 79 1.72 -12.08 9.98
C VAL A 79 1.56 -11.93 8.47
N THR A 80 1.19 -10.73 8.02
CA THR A 80 1.09 -10.39 6.60
C THR A 80 1.89 -9.14 6.26
N GLY A 81 1.79 -8.64 5.04
CA GLY A 81 2.46 -7.42 4.60
C GLY A 81 3.86 -7.65 4.03
N CYS A 82 4.66 -6.58 4.04
CA CYS A 82 5.95 -6.58 3.34
C CYS A 82 6.98 -7.55 3.94
N MET A 83 6.99 -7.78 5.27
CA MET A 83 7.93 -8.75 5.83
C MET A 83 7.50 -10.17 5.52
N ALA A 84 6.20 -10.48 5.56
CA ALA A 84 5.70 -11.80 5.19
C ALA A 84 6.06 -12.16 3.74
N GLU A 85 5.93 -11.21 2.81
CA GLU A 85 6.31 -11.43 1.41
C GLU A 85 7.83 -11.62 1.23
N ARG A 86 8.64 -10.78 1.88
CA ARG A 86 10.08 -10.72 1.60
C ARG A 86 10.92 -11.68 2.43
N HIS A 87 10.52 -11.90 3.68
CA HIS A 87 11.29 -12.59 4.72
C HIS A 87 10.46 -13.69 5.38
N GLY A 88 9.45 -14.23 4.67
CA GLY A 88 8.49 -15.18 5.26
C GLY A 88 9.13 -16.45 5.81
N ASP A 89 10.17 -16.97 5.14
CA ASP A 89 10.92 -18.14 5.60
C ASP A 89 11.69 -17.85 6.90
N GLU A 90 12.29 -16.66 7.02
CA GLU A 90 13.03 -16.23 8.22
C GLU A 90 12.07 -16.02 9.39
N ILE A 91 10.93 -15.37 9.17
CA ILE A 91 9.87 -15.22 10.19
C ILE A 91 9.41 -16.60 10.67
N SER A 92 9.12 -17.51 9.75
CA SER A 92 8.66 -18.87 10.10
C SER A 92 9.70 -19.67 10.88
N ALA A 93 10.99 -19.45 10.62
CA ALA A 93 12.08 -20.13 11.31
C ALA A 93 12.42 -19.51 12.66
N SER A 94 12.29 -18.19 12.81
CA SER A 94 12.76 -17.44 13.98
C SER A 94 11.67 -17.01 14.96
N LEU A 95 10.40 -16.97 14.53
CA LEU A 95 9.26 -16.57 15.34
C LEU A 95 8.23 -17.70 15.42
N PRO A 96 8.49 -18.75 16.24
CA PRO A 96 7.59 -19.91 16.37
C PRO A 96 6.21 -19.55 16.96
N GLU A 97 6.05 -18.35 17.51
CA GLU A 97 4.80 -17.81 18.03
C GLU A 97 3.80 -17.44 16.94
N VAL A 98 4.27 -17.27 15.69
CA VAL A 98 3.44 -16.93 14.54
C VAL A 98 2.78 -18.20 14.00
N ASP A 99 1.45 -18.28 14.10
CA ASP A 99 0.68 -19.43 13.64
C ASP A 99 0.60 -19.50 12.10
N GLN A 100 0.67 -18.35 11.41
CA GLN A 100 0.63 -18.28 9.94
C GLN A 100 1.39 -17.06 9.41
N VAL A 101 2.29 -17.28 8.46
CA VAL A 101 2.88 -16.22 7.64
C VAL A 101 2.15 -16.17 6.30
N ALA A 102 1.55 -15.02 5.98
CA ALA A 102 0.69 -14.80 4.83
C ALA A 102 1.25 -13.71 3.90
N PRO A 103 2.05 -14.08 2.88
CA PRO A 103 2.45 -13.19 1.78
C PRO A 103 1.26 -12.58 1.04
N PHE A 104 1.52 -11.64 0.12
CA PHE A 104 0.45 -11.02 -0.67
C PHE A 104 -0.29 -12.07 -1.50
N GLY A 105 -1.62 -12.03 -1.47
CA GLY A 105 -2.44 -12.97 -2.24
C GLY A 105 -2.89 -14.22 -1.47
N ILE A 106 -2.54 -14.33 -0.19
CA ILE A 106 -3.03 -15.40 0.69
C ILE A 106 -4.24 -14.90 1.47
N ASP A 107 -5.38 -15.56 1.27
CA ASP A 107 -6.58 -15.30 2.05
C ASP A 107 -6.39 -15.84 3.49
N ILE A 108 -6.62 -14.97 4.47
CA ILE A 108 -6.44 -15.23 5.90
C ILE A 108 -7.76 -15.37 6.64
N THR A 109 -8.90 -15.27 5.94
CA THR A 109 -10.24 -15.26 6.56
C THR A 109 -10.89 -16.64 6.62
N GLY A 110 -10.28 -17.67 6.02
CA GLY A 110 -10.83 -19.03 5.93
C GLY A 110 -10.46 -19.95 7.10
N SER A 111 -11.37 -20.87 7.45
CA SER A 111 -11.15 -21.92 8.47
C SER A 111 -10.21 -23.05 8.03
N THR A 112 -9.81 -23.10 6.76
CA THR A 112 -8.83 -24.07 6.30
C THR A 112 -7.42 -23.62 6.67
N ALA A 113 -7.00 -24.06 7.85
CA ALA A 113 -5.61 -24.48 8.03
C ALA A 113 -5.24 -25.37 6.83
N VAL A 114 -4.46 -24.84 5.89
CA VAL A 114 -3.62 -25.68 5.06
C VAL A 114 -2.25 -25.64 5.72
N PRO A 115 -1.72 -26.80 6.15
CA PRO A 115 -0.47 -26.86 6.89
C PRO A 115 0.68 -26.35 6.03
N VAL A 116 1.75 -25.95 6.72
CA VAL A 116 3.12 -25.87 6.20
C VAL A 116 3.31 -26.82 5.03
N SER A 117 3.17 -26.30 3.81
CA SER A 117 3.52 -27.03 2.61
C SER A 117 4.81 -26.41 2.12
N LEU A 118 5.88 -27.19 2.22
CA LEU A 118 7.14 -26.97 1.52
C LEU A 118 6.85 -27.03 0.01
N GLY A 119 6.33 -25.95 -0.55
CA GLY A 119 5.93 -25.81 -1.94
C GLY A 119 5.34 -24.42 -2.21
N PRO A 120 5.41 -23.91 -3.46
CA PRO A 120 4.95 -22.57 -3.77
C PRO A 120 3.45 -22.45 -3.46
N THR A 121 3.13 -21.59 -2.50
CA THR A 121 1.76 -21.26 -2.09
C THR A 121 0.97 -20.78 -3.30
N ARG A 122 -0.12 -21.50 -3.63
CA ARG A 122 -1.01 -21.12 -4.73
C ARG A 122 -1.74 -19.84 -4.34
N ARG A 123 -1.47 -18.72 -5.05
CA ARG A 123 -2.31 -17.51 -4.97
C ARG A 123 -3.75 -17.91 -5.31
N ALA A 124 -4.69 -17.67 -4.40
CA ALA A 124 -6.09 -17.87 -4.70
C ALA A 124 -6.48 -16.89 -5.82
N PRO A 125 -7.09 -17.33 -6.94
CA PRO A 125 -7.46 -16.45 -8.05
C PRO A 125 -8.31 -15.24 -7.64
N ASP A 126 -9.06 -15.39 -6.55
CA ASP A 126 -10.05 -14.42 -6.07
C ASP A 126 -9.51 -13.44 -5.00
N PHE A 127 -8.26 -13.60 -4.55
CA PHE A 127 -7.67 -12.78 -3.50
C PHE A 127 -6.59 -11.84 -4.05
N ASP A 128 -7.03 -10.78 -4.73
CA ASP A 128 -6.19 -9.66 -5.14
C ASP A 128 -6.46 -8.44 -4.25
N LEU A 129 -5.64 -8.26 -3.21
CA LEU A 129 -5.74 -7.12 -2.26
C LEU A 129 -5.88 -5.77 -2.97
N LEU A 130 -5.30 -5.62 -4.17
CA LEU A 130 -5.37 -4.39 -4.94
C LEU A 130 -6.81 -4.03 -5.37
N ASN A 131 -7.69 -5.03 -5.54
CA ASN A 131 -9.02 -4.87 -6.11
C ASN A 131 -10.16 -5.40 -5.21
N LEU A 132 -9.87 -5.88 -4.01
CA LEU A 132 -10.92 -6.25 -3.05
C LEU A 132 -11.81 -5.05 -2.68
N PRO A 133 -13.08 -5.24 -2.29
CA PRO A 133 -13.88 -4.19 -1.68
C PRO A 133 -13.39 -3.86 -0.26
N ARG A 134 -13.74 -2.67 0.25
CA ARG A 134 -13.48 -2.29 1.66
C ARG A 134 -14.58 -1.40 2.22
N PRO A 135 -14.69 -1.25 3.55
CA PRO A 135 -15.69 -0.37 4.16
C PRO A 135 -15.51 1.09 3.76
N ALA A 136 -16.56 1.89 3.96
CA ALA A 136 -16.50 3.35 3.83
C ALA A 136 -15.46 3.94 4.79
N SER A 137 -14.95 5.12 4.47
CA SER A 137 -13.94 5.77 5.31
C SER A 137 -14.52 6.17 6.66
N VAL A 138 -13.83 5.83 7.75
CA VAL A 138 -14.14 6.30 9.11
C VAL A 138 -13.58 7.71 9.39
N ARG A 139 -12.90 8.31 8.40
CA ARG A 139 -12.30 9.64 8.45
C ARG A 139 -12.83 10.49 7.30
N PRO A 140 -12.78 11.83 7.38
CA PRO A 140 -13.19 12.70 6.26
C PRO A 140 -12.29 12.57 5.01
N TRP A 141 -11.24 11.76 5.06
CA TRP A 141 -10.31 11.49 3.98
C TRP A 141 -10.02 9.99 3.90
N SER A 142 -9.53 9.48 2.75
CA SER A 142 -9.07 8.10 2.62
C SER A 142 -7.91 7.96 1.64
N TYR A 143 -6.97 7.07 1.92
CA TYR A 143 -5.94 6.65 0.95
C TYR A 143 -6.56 5.76 -0.10
N VAL A 144 -6.22 5.91 -1.38
CA VAL A 144 -6.64 5.00 -2.45
C VAL A 144 -5.41 4.51 -3.20
N LYS A 145 -5.16 3.20 -3.14
CA LYS A 145 -4.04 2.57 -3.84
C LYS A 145 -4.42 2.31 -5.30
N ILE A 146 -3.78 3.03 -6.22
CA ILE A 146 -4.13 3.00 -7.65
C ILE A 146 -3.29 2.02 -8.47
N ALA A 147 -2.13 1.63 -7.93
CA ALA A 147 -1.22 0.67 -8.55
C ALA A 147 -0.41 -0.07 -7.48
N GLU A 148 0.12 -1.23 -7.84
CA GLU A 148 1.05 -2.04 -7.04
C GLU A 148 2.36 -2.23 -7.81
N GLY A 149 3.48 -2.38 -7.11
CA GLY A 149 4.77 -2.62 -7.74
C GLY A 149 5.38 -1.38 -8.40
N CYS A 150 6.55 -1.54 -9.02
CA CYS A 150 7.29 -0.43 -9.63
C CYS A 150 8.30 -0.92 -10.66
N ASP A 151 8.35 -0.27 -11.82
CA ASP A 151 9.28 -0.61 -12.91
C ASP A 151 10.64 0.12 -12.81
N ARG A 152 10.83 0.95 -11.78
CA ARG A 152 12.09 1.70 -11.62
C ARG A 152 13.20 0.81 -11.08
N ALA A 153 14.35 0.88 -11.75
CA ALA A 153 15.59 0.22 -11.33
C ALA A 153 16.46 1.11 -10.41
N CYS A 154 15.87 1.75 -9.40
CA CYS A 154 16.60 2.59 -8.43
C CYS A 154 17.64 1.74 -7.68
N GLY A 155 18.90 2.20 -7.61
CA GLY A 155 20.02 1.41 -7.08
C GLY A 155 19.95 1.05 -5.58
N PHE A 156 19.01 1.63 -4.84
CA PHE A 156 18.78 1.37 -3.41
C PHE A 156 17.43 0.67 -3.14
N CYS A 157 16.57 0.53 -4.14
CA CYS A 157 15.18 0.13 -3.94
C CYS A 157 15.00 -1.37 -4.20
N ALA A 158 14.44 -2.08 -3.22
CA ALA A 158 14.11 -3.50 -3.35
C ALA A 158 12.66 -3.76 -3.83
N ILE A 159 11.81 -2.73 -3.94
CA ILE A 159 10.38 -2.90 -4.31
C ILE A 159 10.17 -3.81 -5.52
N PRO A 160 10.89 -3.66 -6.66
CA PRO A 160 10.66 -4.49 -7.83
C PRO A 160 10.88 -6.00 -7.58
N THR A 161 11.66 -6.38 -6.56
CA THR A 161 11.98 -7.78 -6.28
C THR A 161 10.89 -8.52 -5.52
N PHE A 162 9.99 -7.82 -4.81
CA PHE A 162 8.97 -8.46 -3.97
C PHE A 162 7.54 -7.94 -4.19
N ARG A 163 7.35 -6.68 -4.63
CA ARG A 163 6.03 -6.21 -5.11
C ARG A 163 5.86 -6.43 -6.61
N GLY A 164 6.94 -6.74 -7.33
CA GLY A 164 6.93 -6.99 -8.78
C GLY A 164 6.90 -5.71 -9.63
N PRO A 165 6.74 -5.86 -10.96
CA PRO A 165 6.60 -4.74 -11.89
C PRO A 165 5.30 -3.98 -11.60
N GLN A 166 5.18 -2.80 -12.19
CA GLN A 166 3.99 -1.98 -11.99
C GLN A 166 2.73 -2.68 -12.54
N ARG A 167 1.67 -2.68 -11.72
CA ARG A 167 0.32 -3.13 -12.06
C ARG A 167 -0.68 -2.07 -11.64
N SER A 168 -1.17 -1.31 -12.61
CA SER A 168 -2.19 -0.26 -12.44
C SER A 168 -3.60 -0.83 -12.47
N ARG A 169 -4.47 -0.36 -11.59
CA ARG A 169 -5.91 -0.66 -11.60
C ARG A 169 -6.63 0.08 -12.73
N SER A 170 -7.78 -0.41 -13.17
CA SER A 170 -8.60 0.36 -14.11
C SER A 170 -9.16 1.62 -13.44
N ILE A 171 -9.41 2.67 -14.22
CA ILE A 171 -10.04 3.90 -13.72
C ILE A 171 -11.40 3.56 -13.10
N ASP A 172 -12.21 2.75 -13.78
CA ASP A 172 -13.54 2.36 -13.28
C ASP A 172 -13.47 1.69 -11.90
N GLN A 173 -12.53 0.77 -11.68
CA GLN A 173 -12.34 0.13 -10.37
C GLN A 173 -11.94 1.14 -9.28
N ILE A 174 -11.14 2.14 -9.64
CA ILE A 174 -10.72 3.18 -8.71
C ILE A 174 -11.89 4.11 -8.40
N LEU A 175 -12.66 4.53 -9.39
CA LEU A 175 -13.81 5.43 -9.22
C LEU A 175 -14.93 4.77 -8.40
N THR A 176 -15.23 3.50 -8.65
CA THR A 176 -16.18 2.74 -7.82
C THR A 176 -15.76 2.76 -6.36
N GLU A 177 -14.49 2.49 -6.07
CA GLU A 177 -13.99 2.55 -4.69
C GLU A 177 -14.05 3.97 -4.12
N VAL A 178 -13.71 5.00 -4.90
CA VAL A 178 -13.80 6.40 -4.46
C VAL A 178 -15.23 6.76 -4.06
N ASP A 179 -16.22 6.36 -4.87
CA ASP A 179 -17.64 6.61 -4.59
C ASP A 179 -18.10 5.86 -3.32
N GLU A 180 -17.66 4.61 -3.13
CA GLU A 180 -17.99 3.77 -1.95
C GLU A 180 -17.37 4.29 -0.65
N LEU A 181 -16.23 4.98 -0.71
CA LEU A 181 -15.52 5.47 0.46
C LEU A 181 -16.23 6.62 1.18
N GLN A 182 -17.09 7.37 0.49
CA GLN A 182 -17.82 8.51 1.03
C GLN A 182 -16.92 9.56 1.72
N ALA A 183 -15.67 9.67 1.27
CA ALA A 183 -14.68 10.59 1.81
C ALA A 183 -14.71 11.95 1.07
N ARG A 184 -14.36 13.02 1.78
CA ARG A 184 -14.24 14.36 1.17
C ARG A 184 -12.89 14.61 0.52
N GLU A 185 -11.85 13.93 0.99
CA GLU A 185 -10.50 13.99 0.42
C GLU A 185 -9.99 12.60 0.07
N ILE A 186 -9.52 12.44 -1.17
CA ILE A 186 -8.89 11.21 -1.64
C ILE A 186 -7.39 11.44 -1.76
N VAL A 187 -6.61 10.56 -1.14
CA VAL A 187 -5.16 10.60 -1.20
C VAL A 187 -4.67 9.42 -2.06
N LEU A 188 -4.29 9.71 -3.30
CA LEU A 188 -3.83 8.70 -4.24
C LEU A 188 -2.41 8.24 -3.88
N VAL A 189 -2.24 6.92 -3.76
CA VAL A 189 -0.97 6.29 -3.39
C VAL A 189 -0.59 5.16 -4.34
N ALA A 190 0.71 5.02 -4.59
CA ALA A 190 1.36 3.88 -5.24
C ALA A 190 2.84 3.88 -4.84
N GLN A 191 3.63 2.93 -5.33
CA GLN A 191 5.09 2.99 -5.22
C GLN A 191 5.70 4.01 -6.19
N ASP A 192 5.08 4.17 -7.37
CA ASP A 192 5.44 5.15 -8.38
C ASP A 192 4.18 5.75 -9.02
N LEU A 193 3.64 6.80 -8.38
CA LEU A 193 2.29 7.26 -8.67
C LEU A 193 2.14 7.79 -10.10
N ALA A 194 3.05 8.66 -10.53
CA ALA A 194 2.97 9.31 -11.84
C ALA A 194 3.22 8.35 -13.02
N ALA A 195 3.70 7.14 -12.75
CA ALA A 195 3.84 6.10 -13.75
C ALA A 195 2.53 5.36 -14.04
N TYR A 196 1.45 5.59 -13.28
CA TYR A 196 0.14 4.96 -13.48
C TYR A 196 -0.29 4.96 -14.96
N GLY A 197 -0.84 3.84 -15.41
CA GLY A 197 -1.35 3.65 -16.77
C GLY A 197 -0.27 3.36 -17.83
N ARG A 198 1.03 3.47 -17.52
CA ARG A 198 2.10 3.11 -18.48
C ARG A 198 2.16 1.62 -18.79
N ASP A 199 1.77 0.79 -17.83
CA ASP A 199 1.66 -0.66 -17.94
C ASP A 199 0.35 -1.11 -18.63
N GLN A 200 -0.61 -0.19 -18.81
CA GLN A 200 -1.86 -0.46 -19.50
C GLN A 200 -1.63 -0.26 -21.01
N GLY A 201 -1.64 -1.36 -21.77
CA GLY A 201 -1.32 -1.36 -23.21
C GLY A 201 -2.28 -0.55 -24.10
N VAL A 202 -3.38 -0.01 -23.55
CA VAL A 202 -4.47 0.69 -24.24
C VAL A 202 -4.82 1.96 -23.46
N GLY A 203 -5.12 3.06 -24.16
CA GLY A 203 -5.54 4.35 -23.56
C GLY A 203 -4.41 5.38 -23.44
N GLU A 204 -4.73 6.51 -22.78
CA GLU A 204 -3.74 7.54 -22.47
C GLU A 204 -2.83 7.02 -21.34
N ARG A 205 -1.54 6.81 -21.63
CA ARG A 205 -0.53 6.30 -20.68
C ARG A 205 -0.13 7.37 -19.65
N SER A 206 -1.12 7.89 -18.95
CA SER A 206 -1.04 9.10 -18.13
C SER A 206 -1.94 8.95 -16.90
N ILE A 207 -1.47 9.48 -15.77
CA ILE A 207 -2.29 9.59 -14.55
C ILE A 207 -3.31 10.74 -14.64
N ILE A 208 -3.12 11.71 -15.53
CA ILE A 208 -3.95 12.94 -15.58
C ILE A 208 -5.45 12.64 -15.72
N PRO A 209 -5.91 11.74 -16.62
CA PRO A 209 -7.33 11.40 -16.72
C PRO A 209 -7.91 10.83 -15.43
N LEU A 210 -7.14 10.02 -14.70
CA LEU A 210 -7.57 9.48 -13.42
C LEU A 210 -7.71 10.60 -12.38
N VAL A 211 -6.70 11.47 -12.25
CA VAL A 211 -6.71 12.56 -11.25
C VAL A 211 -7.92 13.47 -11.45
N ARG A 212 -8.20 13.85 -12.70
CA ARG A 212 -9.36 14.69 -13.04
C ARG A 212 -10.68 14.01 -12.68
N GLN A 213 -10.85 12.75 -13.06
CA GLN A 213 -12.08 12.01 -12.77
C GLN A 213 -12.30 11.80 -11.26
N VAL A 214 -11.24 11.62 -10.47
CA VAL A 214 -11.36 11.58 -9.01
C VAL A 214 -11.72 12.96 -8.46
N ALA A 215 -11.09 14.03 -8.98
CA ALA A 215 -11.37 15.41 -8.55
C ALA A 215 -12.80 15.87 -8.85
N ASP A 216 -13.45 15.29 -9.87
CA ASP A 216 -14.86 15.53 -10.16
C ASP A 216 -15.81 14.89 -9.12
N ARG A 217 -15.31 13.97 -8.27
CA ARG A 217 -16.12 13.24 -7.27
C ARG A 217 -15.94 13.69 -5.84
N VAL A 218 -14.83 14.33 -5.52
CA VAL A 218 -14.50 14.72 -4.14
C VAL A 218 -13.93 16.13 -4.07
N ASP A 219 -14.08 16.77 -2.91
CA ASP A 219 -13.65 18.16 -2.72
C ASP A 219 -12.14 18.36 -2.92
N ARG A 220 -11.35 17.33 -2.60
CA ARG A 220 -9.89 17.41 -2.56
C ARG A 220 -9.23 16.12 -3.02
N VAL A 221 -8.21 16.23 -3.88
CA VAL A 221 -7.36 15.09 -4.28
C VAL A 221 -5.91 15.39 -3.99
N ARG A 222 -5.26 14.55 -3.20
CA ARG A 222 -3.83 14.65 -2.88
C ARG A 222 -3.07 13.52 -3.54
N LEU A 223 -1.91 13.83 -4.09
CA LEU A 223 -1.01 12.85 -4.71
C LEU A 223 0.25 12.69 -3.85
N LEU A 224 0.60 11.46 -3.53
CA LEU A 224 1.83 11.12 -2.81
C LEU A 224 2.78 10.30 -3.69
N TYR A 225 4.07 10.27 -3.34
CA TYR A 225 5.09 9.44 -3.97
C TYR A 225 5.32 9.78 -5.46
N LEU A 226 5.42 11.07 -5.79
CA LEU A 226 5.69 11.53 -7.14
C LEU A 226 7.19 11.43 -7.45
N TYR A 227 7.52 10.79 -8.58
CA TYR A 227 8.88 10.78 -9.08
C TYR A 227 9.14 12.04 -9.95
N PRO A 228 10.23 12.79 -9.71
CA PRO A 228 10.43 14.11 -10.32
C PRO A 228 10.48 14.15 -11.84
N SER A 229 10.97 13.10 -12.52
CA SER A 229 11.05 13.07 -13.98
C SER A 229 9.69 13.04 -14.67
N ASP A 230 8.66 12.57 -13.95
CA ASP A 230 7.33 12.36 -14.50
C ASP A 230 6.38 13.51 -14.22
N LEU A 231 6.88 14.52 -13.51
CA LEU A 231 6.16 15.74 -13.22
C LEU A 231 6.20 16.68 -14.44
N THR A 232 5.34 16.39 -15.40
CA THR A 232 5.11 17.25 -16.56
C THR A 232 4.33 18.49 -16.15
N ASP A 233 4.44 19.55 -16.94
CA ASP A 233 3.71 20.80 -16.76
C ASP A 233 2.19 20.56 -16.67
N ALA A 234 1.65 19.71 -17.54
CA ALA A 234 0.24 19.34 -17.52
C ALA A 234 -0.17 18.60 -16.22
N LEU A 235 0.72 17.78 -15.65
CA LEU A 235 0.47 17.14 -14.36
C LEU A 235 0.55 18.15 -13.21
N ILE A 236 1.46 19.12 -13.28
CA ILE A 236 1.55 20.21 -12.29
C ILE A 236 0.24 21.00 -12.26
N ASP A 237 -0.24 21.43 -13.43
CA ASP A 237 -1.48 22.19 -13.55
C ASP A 237 -2.66 21.36 -13.03
N THR A 238 -2.72 20.07 -13.41
CA THR A 238 -3.76 19.15 -12.93
C THR A 238 -3.74 19.01 -11.40
N ILE A 239 -2.56 18.94 -10.76
CA ILE A 239 -2.45 18.89 -9.29
C ILE A 239 -2.87 20.21 -8.64
N CYS A 240 -2.63 21.35 -9.27
CA CYS A 240 -3.10 22.63 -8.75
C CYS A 240 -4.63 22.73 -8.72
N ASP A 241 -5.30 22.08 -9.68
CA ASP A 241 -6.76 22.08 -9.80
C ASP A 241 -7.47 21.10 -8.85
N THR A 242 -6.76 20.25 -8.10
CA THR A 242 -7.37 19.25 -7.20
C THR A 242 -7.86 19.79 -5.86
N GLY A 243 -7.81 21.11 -5.66
CA GLY A 243 -8.03 21.74 -4.35
C GLY A 243 -6.90 21.49 -3.34
N VAL A 244 -5.87 20.73 -3.71
CA VAL A 244 -4.69 20.42 -2.88
C VAL A 244 -3.43 20.50 -3.73
N PRO A 245 -2.90 21.71 -4.00
CA PRO A 245 -1.59 21.85 -4.61
C PRO A 245 -0.56 21.36 -3.58
N TYR A 246 -0.19 20.08 -3.64
CA TYR A 246 0.78 19.44 -2.75
C TYR A 246 1.63 18.47 -3.58
N PHE A 247 2.94 18.67 -3.56
CA PHE A 247 3.89 17.94 -4.37
C PHE A 247 4.85 17.15 -3.47
N ASP A 248 4.53 15.88 -3.21
CA ASP A 248 5.41 14.95 -2.52
C ASP A 248 6.46 14.38 -3.48
N LEU A 249 7.58 15.09 -3.61
CA LEU A 249 8.64 14.74 -4.54
C LEU A 249 9.71 13.88 -3.86
N SER A 250 9.80 12.64 -4.28
CA SER A 250 10.90 11.76 -3.89
C SER A 250 12.18 12.22 -4.58
N LEU A 251 13.02 13.09 -4.00
CA LEU A 251 14.28 13.56 -4.63
C LEU A 251 15.49 12.67 -4.33
N GLN A 252 15.51 12.00 -3.17
CA GLN A 252 16.62 11.20 -2.61
C GLN A 252 17.93 11.98 -2.37
N HIS A 253 18.48 12.71 -3.35
CA HIS A 253 19.71 13.50 -3.20
C HIS A 253 19.79 14.58 -4.28
N VAL A 254 20.65 15.60 -4.11
CA VAL A 254 20.90 16.65 -5.12
C VAL A 254 22.24 16.52 -5.87
N SER A 255 23.08 15.55 -5.51
CA SER A 255 24.48 15.46 -5.99
C SER A 255 24.54 14.62 -7.27
N PRO A 256 25.01 15.16 -8.41
CA PRO A 256 24.99 14.42 -9.67
C PRO A 256 25.72 13.05 -9.62
N PRO A 257 26.90 12.91 -8.98
CA PRO A 257 27.54 11.61 -8.81
C PRO A 257 26.68 10.59 -8.04
N LEU A 258 26.02 11.00 -6.97
CA LEU A 258 25.18 10.12 -6.17
C LEU A 258 23.87 9.77 -6.89
N MET A 259 23.27 10.73 -7.59
CA MET A 259 22.09 10.49 -8.43
C MET A 259 22.35 9.43 -9.50
N ARG A 260 23.50 9.51 -10.18
CA ARG A 260 23.94 8.48 -11.14
C ARG A 260 24.11 7.10 -10.48
N ARG A 261 24.74 7.01 -9.30
CA ARG A 261 24.88 5.75 -8.55
C ARG A 261 23.54 5.15 -8.14
N MET A 262 22.61 6.00 -7.70
CA MET A 262 21.24 5.59 -7.37
C MET A 262 20.38 5.31 -8.60
N ARG A 263 20.90 5.51 -9.83
CA ARG A 263 20.18 5.37 -11.10
C ARG A 263 18.93 6.25 -11.15
N ARG A 264 19.06 7.48 -10.68
CA ARG A 264 17.96 8.45 -10.63
C ARG A 264 18.16 9.59 -11.60
N TRP A 265 17.04 10.12 -12.07
CA TRP A 265 17.00 11.34 -12.87
C TRP A 265 17.15 12.57 -11.99
N GLY A 266 17.83 13.59 -12.53
CA GLY A 266 17.91 14.92 -11.94
C GLY A 266 19.16 15.18 -11.12
N ASP A 267 19.26 16.42 -10.66
CA ASP A 267 20.31 17.00 -9.83
C ASP A 267 19.75 18.26 -9.16
N GLY A 268 20.54 18.89 -8.28
CA GLY A 268 20.10 20.07 -7.53
C GLY A 268 19.59 21.22 -8.41
N GLU A 269 20.24 21.50 -9.55
CA GLU A 269 19.83 22.59 -10.43
C GLU A 269 18.49 22.29 -11.10
N ARG A 270 18.32 21.07 -11.63
CA ARG A 270 17.06 20.62 -12.24
C ARG A 270 15.91 20.62 -11.25
N PHE A 271 16.15 20.18 -10.02
CA PHE A 271 15.13 20.18 -8.98
C PHE A 271 14.71 21.58 -8.57
N LEU A 272 15.68 22.49 -8.34
CA LEU A 272 15.38 23.88 -8.03
C LEU A 272 14.55 24.54 -9.13
N ARG A 273 14.90 24.31 -10.41
CA ARG A 273 14.15 24.84 -11.54
C ARG A 273 12.69 24.36 -11.54
N ARG A 274 12.47 23.06 -11.30
CA ARG A 274 11.11 22.49 -11.20
C ARG A 274 10.33 23.02 -9.99
N ILE A 275 10.99 23.19 -8.84
CA ILE A 275 10.35 23.76 -7.64
C ILE A 275 9.91 25.21 -7.87
N ILE A 276 10.75 26.02 -8.53
CA ILE A 276 10.43 27.41 -8.84
C ILE A 276 9.26 27.50 -9.84
N ASP A 277 9.27 26.67 -10.89
CA ASP A 277 8.17 26.59 -11.88
C ASP A 277 6.83 26.24 -11.21
N MET A 278 6.80 25.21 -10.35
CA MET A 278 5.61 24.90 -9.55
C MET A 278 5.17 26.08 -8.66
N GLY A 279 6.11 26.81 -8.07
CA GLY A 279 5.84 27.97 -7.24
C GLY A 279 5.14 29.09 -8.02
N SER A 280 5.54 29.33 -9.28
CA SER A 280 4.94 30.38 -10.13
C SER A 280 3.51 30.10 -10.58
N ARG A 281 3.11 28.82 -10.63
CA ARG A 281 1.77 28.39 -11.08
C ARG A 281 0.70 28.44 -9.99
N ARG A 282 1.09 28.77 -8.75
CA ARG A 282 0.17 28.96 -7.61
C ARG A 282 -0.35 30.40 -7.47
N SER A 283 -0.09 31.24 -8.48
CA SER A 283 -0.46 32.65 -8.51
C SER A 283 -1.90 32.86 -8.97
#